data_AF-A0A5D4NH79-F1
#
_entry.id   AF-A0A5D4NH79-F1
#
_cell.length_a   1.000
_cell.length_b   1.000
_cell.length_c   1.000
_cell.angle_alpha   90.00
_cell.angle_beta   90.00
_cell.angle_gamma   90.00
#
_symmetry.space_group_name_H-M   'P 1'
#
loop_
_entity.id
_entity.type
_entity.pdbx_description
1 polymer ?
#
loop_
_entity_poly.entity_id
_entity_poly.type
_entity_poly.pdbx_seq_one_letter_code
_entity_poly.pdbx_strand_id
1 'polypeptide(L)'
;MLFGSLFTTGYDSRVLLAAFKDIKDDVQFYLFQRDTSQSSDVHIAQKLSQRLQLNLKVIRTEPVNEAFKELMNELFFYPRTLP
;
A
#
# COMPACT_ATOMS: atom_id res chain seq x y z
N MET A 1 9.83 8.92 16.77
CA MET A 1 9.47 7.49 16.61
C MET A 1 8.52 7.45 15.41
N LEU A 2 8.97 7.04 14.22
CA LEU A 2 8.16 7.10 13.00
C LEU A 2 7.29 5.84 12.92
N PHE A 3 5.98 6.00 13.08
CA PHE A 3 5.01 4.94 12.84
C PHE A 3 4.68 4.91 11.34
N GLY A 4 4.92 3.77 10.69
CA GLY A 4 4.52 3.52 9.31
C GLY A 4 3.25 2.69 9.26
N SER A 5 2.18 3.20 8.63
CA SER A 5 0.93 2.46 8.44
C SER A 5 0.70 2.17 6.95
N LEU A 6 0.32 0.92 6.66
CA LEU A 6 0.00 0.45 5.31
C LEU A 6 -1.38 0.96 4.90
N PHE A 7 -1.42 1.80 3.86
CA PHE A 7 -2.66 2.33 3.32
C PHE A 7 -3.23 1.41 2.24
N THR A 8 -3.93 0.35 2.64
CA THR A 8 -4.70 -0.50 1.71
C THR A 8 -6.16 -0.10 1.83
N THR A 9 -6.75 0.61 0.86
CA THR A 9 -8.11 1.21 0.83
C THR A 9 -9.31 0.37 1.31
N GLY A 10 -9.10 -0.88 1.71
CA GLY A 10 -10.03 -1.70 2.49
C GLY A 10 -10.47 -1.06 3.82
N TYR A 11 -11.47 -1.68 4.43
CA TYR A 11 -12.18 -1.13 5.59
C TYR A 11 -11.26 -0.92 6.81
N ASP A 12 -10.37 -1.88 7.07
CA ASP A 12 -9.49 -1.88 8.24
C ASP A 12 -8.49 -0.72 8.25
N SER A 13 -7.94 -0.36 7.09
CA SER A 13 -7.01 0.77 6.99
C SER A 13 -7.71 2.11 7.23
N ARG A 14 -9.01 2.23 6.92
CA ARG A 14 -9.79 3.45 7.17
C ARG A 14 -10.14 3.61 8.64
N VAL A 15 -10.36 2.51 9.36
CA VAL A 15 -10.54 2.51 10.82
C VAL A 15 -9.24 2.94 11.49
N LEU A 16 -8.10 2.39 11.07
CA LEU A 16 -6.78 2.83 11.55
C LEU A 16 -6.54 4.31 11.23
N LEU A 17 -6.87 4.76 10.03
CA LEU A 17 -6.75 6.17 9.66
C LEU A 17 -7.57 7.08 10.58
N ALA A 18 -8.79 6.67 10.94
CA ALA A 18 -9.64 7.42 11.86
C ALA A 18 -9.02 7.48 13.27
N ALA A 19 -8.38 6.40 13.73
CA ALA A 19 -7.68 6.37 15.01
C ALA A 19 -6.44 7.29 15.04
N PHE A 20 -5.77 7.49 13.89
CA PHE A 20 -4.61 8.37 13.77
C PHE A 20 -4.94 9.86 13.62
N LYS A 21 -6.21 10.26 13.68
CA LYS A 21 -6.63 11.65 13.43
C LYS A 21 -5.89 12.68 14.29
N ASP A 22 -5.61 12.35 15.55
CA ASP A 22 -5.02 13.27 16.53
C ASP A 22 -3.49 13.29 16.49
N ILE A 23 -2.85 12.33 15.80
CA ILE A 23 -1.38 12.24 15.65
C ILE A 23 -0.95 12.13 14.18
N LYS A 24 -1.83 12.53 13.26
CA LYS A 24 -1.65 12.33 11.82
C LYS A 24 -0.40 13.01 11.26
N ASP A 25 0.08 14.06 11.92
CA ASP A 25 1.24 14.86 11.49
C ASP A 25 2.57 14.17 11.87
N ASP A 26 2.55 13.26 12.84
CA ASP A 26 3.71 12.46 13.27
C ASP A 26 3.79 11.09 12.57
N VAL A 27 2.79 10.75 11.75
CA VAL A 27 2.64 9.44 11.10
C VAL A 27 2.90 9.57 9.60
N GLN A 28 3.80 8.74 9.09
CA GLN A 28 4.06 8.62 7.65
C GLN A 28 3.21 7.48 7.09
N PHE A 29 2.31 7.80 6.16
CA PHE A 29 1.50 6.82 5.46
C PHE A 29 2.23 6.36 4.19
N TYR A 30 2.18 5.05 3.92
CA TYR A 30 2.79 4.47 2.73
C TYR A 30 1.74 3.77 1.88
N LEU A 31 1.77 4.03 0.57
CA LEU A 31 0.93 3.38 -0.42
C LEU A 31 1.82 2.74 -1.49
N PHE A 32 1.64 1.46 -1.73
CA PHE A 32 2.36 0.75 -2.78
C PHE A 32 1.55 0.75 -4.08
N GLN A 33 2.17 1.22 -5.16
CA GLN A 33 1.60 1.21 -6.50
C GLN A 33 2.40 0.27 -7.38
N ARG A 34 1.72 -0.71 -8.01
CA ARG A 34 2.30 -1.54 -9.08
C ARG A 34 1.96 -0.92 -10.43
N ASP A 35 2.86 -1.02 -11.41
CA ASP A 35 2.67 -0.43 -12.75
C ASP A 35 1.46 -1.00 -13.50
N THR A 36 1.05 -2.23 -13.20
CA THR A 36 -0.14 -2.89 -13.77
C THR A 36 -1.45 -2.44 -13.14
N SER A 37 -1.41 -1.71 -12.01
CA SER A 37 -2.59 -1.25 -11.30
C SER A 37 -2.82 0.26 -11.51
N GLN A 38 -3.60 0.62 -12.54
CA GLN A 38 -4.49 1.78 -12.43
C GLN A 38 -5.62 1.43 -11.45
N SER A 39 -5.29 1.03 -10.22
CA SER A 39 -6.30 0.66 -9.25
C SER A 39 -7.00 1.94 -8.77
N SER A 40 -8.32 1.92 -8.81
CA SER A 40 -9.20 2.91 -8.16
C SER A 40 -8.77 3.21 -6.72
N ASP A 41 -8.13 2.24 -6.07
CA ASP A 41 -7.56 2.34 -4.73
C ASP A 41 -6.49 3.42 -4.60
N VAL A 42 -5.57 3.53 -5.56
CA VAL A 42 -4.52 4.56 -5.51
C VAL A 42 -5.14 5.94 -5.63
N HIS A 43 -6.12 6.10 -6.53
CA HIS A 43 -6.83 7.36 -6.72
C HIS A 43 -7.63 7.78 -5.48
N ILE A 44 -8.33 6.82 -4.86
CA ILE A 44 -9.09 7.06 -3.62
C ILE A 44 -8.14 7.43 -2.48
N ALA A 45 -7.01 6.74 -2.35
CA ALA A 45 -5.99 7.03 -1.35
C ALA A 45 -5.40 8.43 -1.51
N GLN A 46 -5.07 8.83 -2.73
CA GLN A 46 -4.56 10.16 -3.04
C GLN A 46 -5.59 11.26 -2.71
N LYS A 47 -6.85 11.06 -3.11
CA LYS A 47 -7.94 12.01 -2.77
C LYS A 47 -8.17 12.13 -1.27
N LEU A 48 -8.15 11.02 -0.53
CA LEU A 48 -8.29 11.01 0.93
C LEU A 48 -7.11 11.72 1.59
N SER A 49 -5.89 11.47 1.12
CA SER A 49 -4.69 12.15 1.60
C SER A 49 -4.76 13.66 1.40
N GLN A 50 -5.22 14.13 0.23
CA GLN A 50 -5.39 15.56 -0.03
C GLN A 50 -6.45 16.18 0.89
N ARG A 51 -7.59 15.50 1.06
CA ARG A 51 -8.70 16.00 1.90
C ARG A 51 -8.33 16.06 3.39
N LEU A 52 -7.55 15.09 3.86
CA LEU A 52 -7.18 14.96 5.28
C LEU A 52 -5.79 15.53 5.60
N GLN A 53 -5.09 16.05 4.58
CA GLN A 53 -3.72 16.56 4.68
C GLN A 53 -2.78 15.55 5.34
N LEU A 54 -2.80 14.31 4.85
CA LEU A 54 -1.95 13.24 5.38
C LEU A 54 -0.57 13.30 4.74
N ASN A 55 0.45 12.94 5.52
CA ASN A 55 1.79 12.72 5.01
C ASN A 55 1.86 11.34 4.30
N LEU A 56 1.40 11.30 3.04
CA LEU A 56 1.37 10.08 2.22
C LEU A 56 2.57 10.01 1.27
N LYS A 57 3.31 8.90 1.32
CA LYS A 57 4.36 8.56 0.36
C LYS A 57 3.90 7.38 -0.50
N VAL A 58 3.80 7.63 -1.81
CA VAL A 58 3.51 6.57 -2.79
C VAL A 58 4.84 5.93 -3.20
N ILE A 59 4.98 4.63 -2.97
CA ILE A 59 6.13 3.84 -3.39
C ILE A 59 5.70 3.05 -4.62
N ARG A 60 6.36 3.31 -5.76
CA ARG A 60 6.21 2.47 -6.95
C ARG A 60 7.09 1.25 -6.80
N THR A 61 6.50 0.07 -6.86
CA THR A 61 7.22 -1.19 -6.80
C THR A 61 7.52 -1.68 -8.20
N GLU A 62 8.76 -2.08 -8.43
CA GLU A 62 9.15 -2.76 -9.67
C GLU A 62 8.35 -4.06 -9.85
N PRO A 63 8.09 -4.48 -11.10
CA PRO A 63 7.49 -5.77 -11.35
C PRO A 63 8.35 -6.89 -10.77
N VAL A 64 7.67 -7.93 -10.28
CA VAL A 64 8.33 -9.08 -9.67
C VAL A 64 9.25 -9.75 -10.69
N ASN A 65 10.53 -9.91 -10.34
CA ASN A 65 11.53 -10.59 -11.16
C ASN A 65 11.09 -12.03 -11.47
N GLU A 66 11.28 -12.48 -12.72
CA GLU A 66 10.98 -13.84 -13.15
C GLU A 66 11.73 -14.90 -12.33
N ALA A 67 12.99 -14.65 -11.95
CA ALA A 67 13.76 -15.57 -11.10
C ALA A 67 13.10 -15.79 -9.72
N PHE A 68 12.41 -14.76 -9.20
CA PHE A 68 11.65 -14.89 -7.96
C PHE A 68 10.37 -15.71 -8.17
N LYS A 69 9.68 -15.54 -9.31
CA LYS A 69 8.49 -16.33 -9.64
C LYS A 69 8.83 -17.81 -9.80
N GLU A 70 9.93 -18.12 -10.47
CA GLU A 70 10.44 -19.49 -10.62
C GLU A 70 10.73 -20.13 -9.27
N LEU A 71 11.49 -19.45 -8.39
CA LEU A 71 11.76 -19.93 -7.04
C LEU A 71 10.47 -20.15 -6.23
N MET A 72 9.49 -19.27 -6.36
CA MET A 72 8.19 -19.44 -5.69
C MET A 72 7.41 -20.64 -6.22
N ASN A 73 7.50 -20.95 -7.51
CA ASN A 73 6.90 -22.14 -8.12
C ASN A 73 7.58 -23.44 -7.68
N GLU A 74 8.89 -23.40 -7.41
CA GLU A 74 9.62 -24.57 -6.90
C GLU A 74 9.32 -24.85 -5.41
N LEU A 75 9.17 -23.79 -4.61
CA LEU A 75 9.01 -23.91 -3.16
C LEU A 75 7.57 -24.15 -2.71
N PHE A 76 6.58 -23.78 -3.52
CA PHE A 76 5.16 -23.85 -3.14
C PHE A 76 4.33 -24.59 -4.19
N PHE A 77 3.44 -25.49 -3.75
CA PHE A 77 2.53 -26.23 -4.63
C PHE A 77 1.47 -25.35 -5.33
N TYR A 78 1.08 -24.23 -4.69
CA TYR A 78 0.15 -23.24 -5.23
C TYR A 78 0.64 -21.82 -4.87
N PRO A 79 1.69 -21.34 -5.55
CA PRO A 79 2.23 -20.03 -5.28
C PRO A 79 1.25 -18.97 -5.78
N ARG A 80 0.93 -18.02 -4.90
CA ARG A 80 0.10 -16.89 -5.28
C ARG A 80 0.95 -15.83 -5.97
N THR A 81 1.35 -16.09 -7.20
CA THR A 81 2.01 -15.12 -8.08
C THR A 81 0.93 -14.24 -8.72
N LEU A 82 0.36 -13.32 -7.94
CA LEU A 82 -0.53 -12.29 -8.50
C LEU A 82 0.28 -11.38 -9.44
N PRO A 83 -0.26 -11.02 -10.62
CA PRO A 83 0.37 -10.04 -11.52
C PRO A 83 0.44 -8.62 -10.92
#